data_AF-A0A1G6SBX6-F1
#
_entry.id   AF-A0A1G6SBX6-F1
#
_cell.length_a   1.000
_cell.length_b   1.000
_cell.length_c   1.000
_cell.angle_alpha   90.00
_cell.angle_beta   90.00
_cell.angle_gamma   90.00
#
_symmetry.space_group_name_H-M   'P 1'
#
loop_
_entity.id
_entity.type
_entity.pdbx_description
1 polymer ?
#
loop_
_entity_poly.entity_id
_entity_poly.type
_entity_poly.pdbx_seq_one_letter_code
_entity_poly.pdbx_strand_id
1 'polypeptide(L)'
;MLTVADRVEISTGLKAGWSVRRIAAHIDRAPSVVSREIRRNSTKTLGYRLVAADCRAERSRSRPQTGKIAGDKVLRARVLADLKRSRTPRQ
;
A
#
# COMPACT_ATOMS: atom_id res chain seq x y z
N MET A 1 1.52 -11.83 -4.76
CA MET A 1 1.18 -10.61 -3.98
C MET A 1 0.26 -11.05 -2.84
N LEU A 2 0.43 -10.56 -1.61
CA LEU A 2 -0.48 -10.91 -0.50
C LEU A 2 -1.79 -10.11 -0.61
N THR A 3 -2.90 -10.83 -0.56
CA THR A 3 -4.25 -10.25 -0.54
C THR A 3 -4.64 -9.80 0.87
N VAL A 4 -5.76 -9.10 1.02
CA VAL A 4 -6.33 -8.80 2.34
C VAL A 4 -6.66 -10.09 3.08
N ALA A 5 -7.27 -11.07 2.39
CA ALA A 5 -7.64 -12.36 2.97
C ALA A 5 -6.40 -13.11 3.48
N ASP A 6 -5.31 -13.17 2.68
CA ASP A 6 -4.05 -13.79 3.11
C ASP A 6 -3.54 -13.16 4.42
N ARG A 7 -3.65 -11.83 4.56
CA ARG A 7 -3.21 -11.12 5.76
C ARG A 7 -4.14 -11.35 6.95
N VAL A 8 -5.44 -11.48 6.73
CA VAL A 8 -6.41 -11.86 7.78
C VAL A 8 -6.02 -13.22 8.34
N GLU A 9 -5.77 -14.20 7.47
CA GLU A 9 -5.34 -15.54 7.90
C GLU A 9 -3.99 -15.54 8.61
N ILE A 10 -3.04 -14.70 8.20
CA ILE A 10 -1.79 -14.50 8.95
C ILE A 10 -2.08 -13.97 10.36
N SER A 11 -2.97 -12.98 10.50
CA SER A 11 -3.33 -12.42 11.81
C SER A 11 -4.02 -13.45 12.70
N THR A 12 -4.99 -14.19 12.16
CA THR A 12 -5.72 -15.25 12.87
C THR A 12 -4.78 -16.38 13.27
N GLY A 13 -3.96 -16.87 12.35
CA GLY A 13 -2.98 -17.92 12.62
C GLY A 13 -1.97 -17.54 13.70
N LEU A 14 -1.48 -16.29 13.70
CA LEU A 14 -0.60 -15.80 14.77
C LEU A 14 -1.29 -15.77 16.13
N LYS A 15 -2.55 -15.30 16.20
CA LYS A 15 -3.34 -15.31 17.44
C LYS A 15 -3.61 -16.73 17.94
N ALA A 16 -3.77 -17.67 17.02
CA ALA A 16 -3.94 -19.10 17.31
C ALA A 16 -2.60 -19.82 17.64
N GLY A 17 -1.47 -19.11 17.70
CA GLY A 17 -0.17 -19.69 18.04
C GLY A 17 0.44 -20.55 16.92
N TRP A 18 -0.01 -20.41 15.67
CA TRP A 18 0.52 -21.20 14.57
C TRP A 18 1.93 -20.76 14.18
N SER A 19 2.75 -21.73 13.78
CA SER A 19 4.07 -21.45 13.21
C SER A 19 3.94 -20.79 11.83
N VAL A 20 4.96 -20.02 11.45
CA VAL A 20 5.03 -19.39 10.12
C VAL A 20 4.84 -20.41 8.99
N ARG A 21 5.40 -21.62 9.11
CA ARG A 21 5.26 -22.68 8.09
C ARG A 21 3.81 -23.17 8.00
N ARG A 22 3.13 -23.35 9.13
CA ARG A 22 1.72 -23.75 9.16
C ARG A 22 0.82 -22.71 8.52
N ILE A 23 1.04 -21.43 8.85
CA ILE A 23 0.29 -20.32 8.23
C ILE A 23 0.53 -20.31 6.72
N ALA A 24 1.78 -20.40 6.28
CA ALA A 24 2.10 -20.40 4.85
C ALA A 24 1.45 -21.56 4.08
N ALA A 25 1.48 -22.77 4.65
CA ALA A 25 0.80 -23.91 4.06
C ALA A 25 -0.72 -23.71 4.00
N HIS A 26 -1.32 -23.10 5.02
CA HIS A 26 -2.77 -22.86 5.08
C HIS A 26 -3.27 -21.90 3.99
N ILE A 27 -2.50 -20.85 3.68
CA ILE A 27 -2.87 -19.83 2.68
C ILE A 27 -2.26 -20.08 1.29
N ASP A 28 -1.64 -21.24 1.09
CA ASP A 28 -0.90 -21.60 -0.14
C ASP A 28 0.14 -20.55 -0.57
N ARG A 29 1.07 -20.26 0.35
CA ARG A 29 2.18 -19.32 0.14
C ARG A 29 3.49 -19.89 0.65
N ALA A 30 4.59 -19.45 0.05
CA ALA A 30 5.92 -19.80 0.54
C ALA A 30 6.14 -19.24 1.98
N PRO A 31 6.75 -20.01 2.91
CA PRO A 31 7.04 -19.55 4.27
C PRO A 31 7.85 -18.25 4.32
N SER A 32 8.72 -18.02 3.33
CA SER A 32 9.52 -16.80 3.25
C SER A 32 8.69 -15.54 2.94
N VAL A 33 7.53 -15.69 2.28
CA VAL A 33 6.59 -14.59 2.01
C VAL A 33 5.92 -14.18 3.32
N VAL A 34 5.37 -15.15 4.06
CA VAL A 34 4.72 -14.93 5.36
C VAL A 34 5.70 -14.37 6.38
N SER A 35 6.90 -14.94 6.48
CA SER A 35 7.95 -14.42 7.37
C SER A 35 8.31 -12.96 7.06
N ARG A 36 8.50 -12.62 5.78
CA ARG A 36 8.81 -11.24 5.36
C ARG A 36 7.66 -10.28 5.65
N GLU A 37 6.43 -10.70 5.43
CA GLU A 37 5.23 -9.91 5.72
C GLU A 37 5.11 -9.60 7.21
N ILE A 38 5.23 -10.62 8.07
CA ILE A 38 5.16 -10.46 9.52
C ILE A 38 6.29 -9.54 9.99
N ARG A 39 7.53 -9.80 9.59
CA ARG A 39 8.69 -9.02 10.02
C ARG A 39 8.56 -7.54 9.64
N ARG A 40 8.02 -7.22 8.47
CA ARG A 40 7.89 -5.83 7.99
C ARG A 40 6.74 -5.06 8.63
N ASN A 41 5.73 -5.75 9.14
CA ASN A 41 4.48 -5.14 9.59
C ASN A 41 4.13 -5.45 11.04
N SER A 42 5.08 -6.00 11.81
CA SER A 42 4.96 -6.19 13.24
C SER A 42 5.70 -5.11 14.03
N THR A 43 5.16 -4.71 15.17
CA THR A 43 5.87 -3.88 16.16
C THR A 43 6.08 -4.66 17.46
N LYS A 44 7.07 -4.26 18.27
CA LYS A 44 7.34 -4.92 19.56
C LYS A 44 6.15 -4.86 20.52
N THR A 45 5.37 -3.78 20.47
CA THR A 45 4.28 -3.51 21.42
C THR A 45 2.91 -3.99 20.94
N LEU A 46 2.66 -3.99 19.63
CA LEU A 46 1.33 -4.28 19.07
C LEU A 46 1.28 -5.56 18.23
N GLY A 47 2.42 -6.22 18.03
CA GLY A 47 2.50 -7.40 17.15
C GLY A 47 2.18 -7.06 15.69
N TYR A 48 1.67 -8.04 14.95
CA TYR A 48 1.38 -7.94 13.52
C TYR A 48 0.17 -7.03 13.23
N ARG A 49 0.38 -5.99 12.40
CA ARG A 49 -0.63 -4.97 12.10
C ARG A 49 -1.20 -5.13 10.69
N LEU A 50 -2.18 -6.02 10.54
CA LEU A 50 -2.95 -6.29 9.32
C LEU A 50 -3.35 -5.02 8.54
N VAL A 51 -4.15 -4.14 9.17
CA VAL A 51 -4.76 -2.98 8.48
C VAL A 51 -3.68 -2.01 7.99
N ALA A 52 -2.66 -1.76 8.82
CA ALA A 52 -1.55 -0.91 8.45
C ALA A 52 -0.73 -1.51 7.28
N ALA A 53 -0.53 -2.83 7.27
CA ALA A 53 0.16 -3.53 6.18
C ALA A 53 -0.60 -3.36 4.86
N ASP A 54 -1.92 -3.54 4.90
CA ASP A 54 -2.75 -3.47 3.70
C ASP A 54 -2.86 -2.05 3.13
N CYS A 55 -3.14 -1.04 3.97
CA CYS A 55 -3.16 0.36 3.53
C CYS A 55 -1.81 0.79 2.95
N ARG A 56 -0.68 0.32 3.53
CA ARG A 56 0.65 0.61 2.98
C ARG A 56 0.85 -0.06 1.62
N ALA A 57 0.41 -1.31 1.47
CA ALA A 57 0.48 -2.03 0.20
C ALA A 57 -0.39 -1.38 -0.88
N GLU A 58 -1.58 -0.88 -0.53
CA GLU A 58 -2.45 -0.13 -1.43
C GLU A 58 -1.80 1.18 -1.89
N ARG A 59 -1.29 2.00 -0.96
CA ARG A 59 -0.57 3.25 -1.30
C ARG A 59 0.68 3.02 -2.16
N SER A 60 1.38 1.91 -1.93
CA SER A 60 2.56 1.57 -2.72
C SER A 60 2.17 1.13 -4.13
N ARG A 61 1.05 0.38 -4.26
CA ARG A 61 0.51 -0.07 -5.55
C ARG A 61 -0.06 1.08 -6.37
N SER A 62 -0.68 2.08 -5.74
CA SER A 62 -1.23 3.24 -6.46
C SER A 62 -0.16 4.07 -7.15
N ARG A 63 1.11 3.94 -6.73
CA ARG A 63 2.29 4.59 -7.34
C ARG A 63 1.99 6.02 -7.80
N PRO A 64 1.52 6.89 -6.88
CA PRO A 64 1.07 8.22 -7.26
C PRO A 64 2.24 9.00 -7.86
N GLN A 65 2.03 9.55 -9.04
CA GLN A 65 2.97 10.48 -9.66
C GLN A 65 2.51 11.90 -9.41
N THR A 66 3.44 12.79 -9.08
CA THR A 66 3.15 14.22 -9.03
C THR A 66 2.74 14.66 -10.44
N GLY A 67 1.48 15.07 -10.60
CA GLY A 67 1.00 15.59 -11.89
C GLY A 67 1.80 16.83 -12.29
N LYS A 68 2.05 17.00 -13.60
CA LYS A 68 2.92 18.08 -14.14
C LYS A 68 2.57 19.47 -13.58
N ILE A 69 1.28 19.80 -13.53
CA ILE A 69 0.77 21.10 -13.04
C ILE A 69 1.02 21.26 -11.53
N ALA A 70 0.95 20.18 -10.75
CA ALA A 70 1.21 20.25 -9.32
C ALA A 70 2.70 20.42 -9.00
N GLY A 71 3.58 19.85 -9.83
CA GLY A 71 5.03 19.90 -9.65
C GLY A 71 5.71 21.16 -10.19
N ASP A 72 5.14 21.80 -11.20
CA ASP A 72 5.72 22.98 -11.86
C ASP A 72 4.92 24.25 -11.53
N LYS A 73 5.53 25.14 -10.73
CA LYS A 73 4.92 26.41 -10.30
C LYS A 73 4.64 27.36 -11.48
N VAL A 74 5.50 27.37 -12.50
CA VAL A 74 5.35 28.23 -13.68
C VAL A 74 4.20 27.72 -14.53
N LEU A 75 4.15 26.41 -14.77
CA LEU A 75 3.05 25.77 -15.48
C LEU A 75 1.72 25.97 -14.74
N ARG A 76 1.71 25.85 -13.40
CA ARG A 76 0.53 26.11 -12.58
C ARG A 76 0.02 27.54 -12.72
N ALA A 77 0.90 28.52 -12.63
CA ALA A 77 0.53 29.93 -12.78
C ALA A 77 -0.06 30.21 -14.17
N ARG A 78 0.55 29.64 -15.22
CA ARG A 78 0.05 29.74 -16.59
C ARG A 78 -1.33 29.12 -16.74
N VAL A 79 -1.51 27.87 -16.31
CA VAL A 79 -2.81 27.16 -16.38
C VAL A 79 -3.89 27.96 -15.65
N LEU A 80 -3.61 28.51 -14.46
CA LEU A 80 -4.56 29.33 -13.73
C LEU A 80 -4.91 30.64 -14.47
N ALA A 81 -3.95 31.27 -15.12
CA ALA A 81 -4.18 32.48 -15.92
C ALA A 81 -5.01 32.17 -17.19
N ASP A 82 -4.75 31.05 -17.84
CA ASP A 82 -5.50 30.61 -19.03
C ASP A 82 -6.94 30.22 -18.65
N LEU A 83 -7.15 29.52 -17.53
CA LEU A 83 -8.49 29.20 -17.01
C LEU A 83 -9.31 30.46 -16.67
N LYS A 84 -8.68 31.50 -16.08
CA LYS A 84 -9.34 32.80 -15.83
C LYS A 84 -9.81 33.50 -17.11
N ARG A 85 -9.22 33.15 -18.26
CA ARG A 85 -9.54 33.71 -19.58
C ARG A 85 -10.43 32.78 -20.40
N SER A 86 -11.01 31.75 -19.78
CA SER A 86 -11.84 30.73 -20.43
C SER A 86 -11.14 30.05 -21.62
N ARG A 87 -9.81 29.95 -21.59
CA ARG A 87 -9.04 29.30 -22.64
C ARG A 87 -9.12 27.79 -22.51
N THR A 88 -9.22 27.13 -23.66
CA THR A 88 -9.22 25.66 -23.73
C THR A 88 -7.79 25.13 -23.91
N PRO A 89 -7.49 23.87 -23.54
CA PRO A 89 -6.13 23.32 -23.58
C PRO A 89 -5.42 23.30 -24.95
N ARG A 90 -6.13 23.61 -26.04
CA ARG A 90 -5.61 23.66 -27.42
C ARG A 90 -5.26 25.08 -27.90
N GLN A 91 -5.52 26.10 -27.09
CA GLN A 91 -5.32 27.53 -27.40
C GLN A 91 -4.21 28.13 -26.54
#